data_AF-A0AAN4PCK9-F1
#
_entry.id   AF-A0AAN4PCK9-F1
#
_cell.length_a   1.000
_cell.length_b   1.000
_cell.length_c   1.000
_cell.angle_alpha   90.00
_cell.angle_beta   90.00
_cell.angle_gamma   90.00
#
_symmetry.space_group_name_H-M   'P 1'
#
loop_
_entity.id
_entity.type
_entity.pdbx_description
1 polymer ?
#
loop_
_entity_poly.entity_id
_entity_poly.type
_entity_poly.pdbx_seq_one_letter_code
_entity_poly.pdbx_strand_id
1 'polypeptide(L)'
;MRLSTLLLPLLPLALANPNPNPNPVAAPAPQSTGGGLLSELPTILNGVKELLSEDTLNDLQTIVKGGAVLLGGDNPSNIAKLLSGDNVNKLQDVIDNAHSLLTANFVNETSTLIGDATPLVSAVEKLLGGLLASLT
;
A
#
# COMPACT_ATOMS: atom_id res chain seq x y z
N MET A 1 -53.33 -88.72 49.93
CA MET A 1 -53.94 -87.43 50.32
C MET A 1 -52.85 -86.61 51.00
N ARG A 2 -52.84 -85.30 50.72
CA ARG A 2 -52.06 -84.22 51.35
C ARG A 2 -50.89 -83.68 50.51
N LEU A 3 -50.95 -82.36 50.42
CA LEU A 3 -50.43 -81.39 49.47
C LEU A 3 -49.29 -80.64 50.16
N SER A 4 -48.22 -80.31 49.44
CA SER A 4 -47.37 -79.14 49.73
C SER A 4 -46.43 -78.90 48.54
N THR A 5 -46.66 -77.82 47.82
CA THR A 5 -45.90 -77.36 46.66
C THR A 5 -44.89 -76.30 47.12
N LEU A 6 -43.59 -76.52 46.86
CA LEU A 6 -42.57 -75.46 46.97
C LEU A 6 -42.22 -74.97 45.57
N LEU A 7 -42.49 -73.69 45.32
CA LEU A 7 -42.33 -72.98 44.06
C LEU A 7 -41.05 -72.13 44.10
N LEU A 8 -40.10 -72.45 43.20
CA LEU A 8 -39.06 -71.66 42.49
C LEU A 8 -38.48 -70.34 43.06
N PRO A 9 -37.24 -70.02 42.64
CA PRO A 9 -37.14 -69.01 41.58
C PRO A 9 -36.25 -69.43 40.40
N LEU A 10 -36.65 -69.05 39.19
CA LEU A 10 -35.92 -69.23 37.93
C LEU A 10 -34.93 -68.05 37.75
N LEU A 11 -33.62 -68.33 37.65
CA LEU A 11 -32.66 -67.42 37.04
C LEU A 11 -32.46 -67.83 35.57
N PRO A 12 -32.49 -66.90 34.59
CA PRO A 12 -32.06 -67.22 33.23
C PRO A 12 -30.54 -67.39 33.17
N LEU A 13 -30.12 -68.52 32.59
CA LEU A 13 -28.74 -68.89 32.29
C LEU A 13 -28.03 -67.79 31.46
N ALA A 14 -26.87 -67.34 31.94
CA ALA A 14 -25.89 -66.69 31.10
C ALA A 14 -25.23 -67.75 30.22
N LEU A 15 -25.35 -67.61 28.89
CA LEU A 15 -24.59 -68.38 27.91
C LEU A 15 -23.33 -67.59 27.55
N ALA A 16 -22.19 -68.04 28.04
CA ALA A 16 -20.88 -67.52 27.68
C ALA A 16 -20.55 -67.93 26.23
N ASN A 17 -20.28 -66.95 25.36
CA ASN A 17 -19.74 -67.18 24.02
C ASN A 17 -18.28 -66.68 23.95
N PRO A 18 -17.31 -67.50 23.50
CA PRO A 18 -15.90 -67.15 23.50
C PRO A 18 -15.51 -66.29 22.28
N ASN A 19 -14.60 -65.35 22.55
CA ASN A 19 -14.12 -64.19 21.77
C ASN A 19 -13.42 -64.53 20.42
N PRO A 20 -13.33 -63.58 19.46
CA PRO A 20 -11.99 -63.18 19.00
C PRO A 20 -11.81 -61.70 18.58
N ASN A 21 -10.72 -61.09 19.05
CA ASN A 21 -9.94 -59.95 18.50
C ASN A 21 -10.69 -58.74 17.86
N PRO A 22 -10.64 -57.51 18.42
CA PRO A 22 -11.22 -56.34 17.75
C PRO A 22 -10.52 -56.08 16.41
N ASN A 23 -11.30 -56.05 15.33
CA ASN A 23 -10.80 -55.76 13.98
C ASN A 23 -10.09 -54.38 13.97
N PRO A 24 -9.01 -54.19 13.20
CA PRO A 24 -8.46 -52.86 12.95
C PRO A 24 -9.57 -52.00 12.34
N VAL A 25 -9.95 -50.91 13.01
CA VAL A 25 -10.84 -49.92 12.39
C VAL A 25 -10.08 -49.38 11.18
N ALA A 26 -10.64 -49.56 9.98
CA ALA A 26 -10.11 -48.93 8.78
C ALA A 26 -9.97 -47.43 9.06
N ALA A 27 -8.85 -46.81 8.67
CA ALA A 27 -8.71 -45.36 8.73
C ALA A 27 -9.97 -44.75 8.10
N PRO A 28 -10.60 -43.73 8.72
CA PRO A 28 -11.78 -43.10 8.17
C PRO A 28 -11.54 -42.84 6.67
N ALA A 29 -12.43 -43.37 5.81
CA ALA A 29 -12.35 -43.07 4.39
C ALA A 29 -12.25 -41.55 4.26
N PRO A 30 -11.34 -41.00 3.42
CA PRO A 30 -11.25 -39.56 3.23
C PRO A 30 -12.65 -39.08 2.91
N GLN A 31 -13.23 -38.34 3.86
CA GLN A 31 -14.56 -37.80 3.67
C GLN A 31 -14.41 -36.85 2.49
N SER A 32 -15.04 -37.20 1.36
CA SER A 32 -15.29 -36.24 0.31
C SER A 32 -16.12 -35.16 0.97
N THR A 33 -15.47 -34.06 1.39
CA THR A 33 -16.13 -32.85 1.83
C THR A 33 -17.06 -32.48 0.69
N GLY A 34 -18.35 -32.75 0.89
CA GLY A 34 -19.37 -32.84 -0.15
C GLY A 34 -19.77 -31.50 -0.75
N GLY A 35 -18.81 -30.61 -0.96
CA GLY A 35 -19.00 -29.42 -1.76
C GLY A 35 -18.56 -29.72 -3.19
N GLY A 36 -19.45 -30.19 -4.06
CA GLY A 36 -19.15 -30.22 -5.49
C GLY A 36 -19.05 -28.79 -6.04
N LEU A 37 -18.49 -28.61 -7.25
CA LEU A 37 -18.38 -27.28 -7.89
C LEU A 37 -19.71 -26.50 -7.92
N LEU A 38 -20.85 -27.20 -7.96
CA LEU A 38 -22.19 -26.60 -7.95
C LEU A 38 -22.59 -25.97 -6.61
N SER A 39 -22.08 -26.48 -5.48
CA SER A 39 -22.33 -25.89 -4.16
C SER A 39 -21.39 -24.73 -3.83
N GLU A 40 -20.25 -24.63 -4.53
CA GLU A 40 -19.34 -23.49 -4.41
C GLU A 40 -19.69 -22.35 -5.38
N LEU A 41 -20.51 -22.64 -6.39
CA LEU A 41 -20.97 -21.69 -7.41
C LEU A 41 -21.59 -20.41 -6.82
N PRO A 42 -22.40 -20.44 -5.75
CA PRO A 42 -22.90 -19.22 -5.11
C PRO A 42 -21.78 -18.35 -4.51
N THR A 43 -20.77 -18.97 -3.90
CA THR A 43 -19.61 -18.27 -3.32
C THR A 43 -18.76 -17.63 -4.41
N ILE A 44 -18.48 -18.37 -5.48
CA ILE A 44 -17.75 -17.87 -6.66
C ILE A 44 -18.52 -16.70 -7.31
N LEU A 45 -19.84 -16.84 -7.46
CA LEU A 45 -20.68 -15.80 -8.05
C LEU A 45 -20.72 -14.53 -7.18
N ASN A 46 -20.75 -14.69 -5.86
CA ASN A 46 -20.65 -13.55 -4.94
C ASN A 46 -19.29 -12.85 -5.04
N GLY A 47 -18.19 -13.60 -5.11
CA GLY A 47 -16.86 -13.01 -5.31
C GLY A 47 -16.71 -12.27 -6.65
N VAL A 48 -17.25 -12.82 -7.74
CA VAL A 48 -17.26 -12.14 -9.05
C VAL A 48 -18.17 -10.90 -9.03
N LYS A 49 -19.30 -10.94 -8.32
CA LYS A 49 -20.19 -9.78 -8.16
C LYS A 49 -19.52 -8.66 -7.38
N GLU A 50 -18.71 -8.99 -6.38
CA GLU A 50 -17.88 -8.01 -5.65
C GLU A 50 -16.82 -7.39 -6.57
N LEU A 51 -16.09 -8.21 -7.35
CA LEU A 51 -15.11 -7.73 -8.33
C LEU A 51 -15.72 -6.87 -9.45
N LEU A 52 -16.96 -7.15 -9.83
CA LEU A 52 -17.70 -6.40 -10.85
C LEU A 52 -18.66 -5.37 -10.26
N SER A 53 -18.52 -5.05 -8.96
CA SER A 53 -19.27 -3.98 -8.33
C SER A 53 -18.92 -2.63 -8.96
N GLU A 54 -19.88 -1.70 -8.95
CA GLU A 54 -19.69 -0.36 -9.50
C GLU A 54 -18.51 0.36 -8.85
N ASP A 55 -18.35 0.21 -7.53
CA ASP A 55 -17.22 0.77 -6.78
C ASP A 55 -15.88 0.23 -7.28
N THR A 56 -15.74 -1.09 -7.41
CA THR A 56 -14.49 -1.71 -7.91
C THR A 56 -14.19 -1.28 -9.35
N LEU A 57 -15.21 -1.19 -10.21
CA LEU A 57 -15.03 -0.72 -11.58
C LEU A 57 -14.64 0.76 -11.65
N ASN A 58 -15.21 1.61 -10.79
CA ASN A 58 -14.85 3.02 -10.68
C ASN A 58 -13.42 3.21 -10.17
N ASP A 59 -13.01 2.41 -9.18
CA ASP A 59 -11.64 2.40 -8.65
C ASP A 59 -10.65 1.97 -9.73
N LEU A 60 -10.93 0.87 -10.44
CA LEU A 60 -10.09 0.40 -11.54
C LEU A 60 -10.04 1.43 -12.68
N GLN A 61 -11.16 2.08 -13.02
CA GLN A 61 -11.16 3.13 -14.03
C GLN A 61 -10.29 4.32 -13.61
N THR A 62 -10.33 4.69 -12.33
CA THR A 62 -9.49 5.76 -11.76
C THR A 62 -8.01 5.38 -11.80
N ILE A 63 -7.67 4.15 -11.38
CA ILE A 63 -6.30 3.64 -11.43
C ILE A 63 -5.78 3.58 -12.87
N VAL A 64 -6.58 3.07 -13.80
CA VAL A 64 -6.19 2.95 -15.22
C VAL A 64 -6.04 4.34 -15.85
N LYS A 65 -6.95 5.29 -15.58
CA LYS A 65 -6.81 6.68 -16.07
C LYS A 65 -5.61 7.38 -15.44
N GLY A 66 -5.41 7.24 -14.13
CA GLY A 66 -4.28 7.81 -13.42
C GLY A 66 -2.95 7.24 -13.91
N GLY A 67 -2.86 5.92 -14.06
CA GLY A 67 -1.72 5.23 -14.65
C GLY A 67 -1.48 5.64 -16.09
N ALA A 68 -2.52 5.75 -16.92
CA ALA A 68 -2.41 6.26 -18.27
C ALA A 68 -1.82 7.67 -18.28
N VAL A 69 -2.30 8.61 -17.44
CA VAL A 69 -1.72 9.96 -17.34
C VAL A 69 -0.22 9.94 -17.00
N LEU A 70 0.21 9.08 -16.08
CA LEU A 70 1.62 8.92 -15.72
C LEU A 70 2.46 8.28 -16.84
N LEU A 71 1.86 7.37 -17.62
CA LEU A 71 2.53 6.61 -18.67
C LEU A 71 2.45 7.25 -20.06
N GLY A 72 1.76 8.38 -20.22
CA GLY A 72 1.66 9.04 -21.51
C GLY A 72 0.34 8.84 -22.28
N GLY A 73 -0.78 8.61 -21.59
CA GLY A 73 -2.14 8.39 -22.14
C GLY A 73 -2.82 9.68 -22.63
N ASP A 74 -4.16 9.75 -22.69
CA ASP A 74 -4.93 10.68 -23.56
C ASP A 74 -4.71 12.21 -23.41
N ASN A 75 -3.95 12.69 -22.42
CA ASN A 75 -3.43 14.07 -22.42
C ASN A 75 -2.11 14.19 -21.63
N PRO A 76 -0.95 13.84 -22.22
CA PRO A 76 0.27 13.62 -21.45
C PRO A 76 1.45 14.49 -21.90
N SER A 77 1.29 15.33 -22.93
CA SER A 77 2.42 16.02 -23.58
C SER A 77 3.27 16.74 -22.54
N ASN A 78 2.63 17.44 -21.60
CA ASN A 78 3.37 18.31 -20.69
C ASN A 78 3.96 17.52 -19.52
N ILE A 79 3.25 16.54 -18.96
CA ILE A 79 3.77 15.75 -17.83
C ILE A 79 4.84 14.78 -18.31
N ALA A 80 4.62 14.06 -19.43
CA ALA A 80 5.64 13.18 -19.99
C ALA A 80 6.87 13.95 -20.49
N LYS A 81 6.69 15.18 -21.03
CA LYS A 81 7.84 16.06 -21.32
C LYS A 81 8.54 16.52 -20.05
N LEU A 82 7.81 17.01 -19.03
CA LEU A 82 8.41 17.46 -17.77
C LEU A 82 9.17 16.33 -17.04
N LEU A 83 8.60 15.13 -17.04
CA LEU A 83 9.19 13.93 -16.44
C LEU A 83 10.13 13.16 -17.40
N SER A 84 10.40 13.69 -18.59
CA SER A 84 11.39 13.10 -19.49
C SER A 84 12.78 13.15 -18.85
N GLY A 85 13.63 12.16 -19.13
CA GLY A 85 14.97 12.07 -18.52
C GLY A 85 15.77 13.35 -18.69
N ASP A 86 15.75 13.96 -19.88
CA ASP A 86 16.45 15.23 -20.16
C ASP A 86 15.95 16.38 -19.28
N ASN A 87 14.64 16.50 -19.07
CA ASN A 87 14.07 17.57 -18.26
C ASN A 87 14.24 17.30 -16.76
N VAL A 88 14.15 16.04 -16.32
CA VAL A 88 14.47 15.66 -14.95
C VAL A 88 15.93 15.96 -14.63
N ASN A 89 16.87 15.64 -15.54
CA ASN A 89 18.28 15.96 -15.36
C ASN A 89 18.52 17.49 -15.31
N LYS A 90 17.94 18.25 -16.24
CA LYS A 90 18.05 19.73 -16.21
C LYS A 90 17.46 20.32 -14.93
N LEU A 91 16.33 19.79 -14.46
CA LEU A 91 15.70 20.24 -13.23
C LEU A 91 16.57 19.89 -12.02
N GLN A 92 17.14 18.68 -11.98
CA GLN A 92 18.09 18.26 -10.96
C GLN A 92 19.32 19.17 -10.94
N ASP A 93 19.92 19.46 -12.09
CA ASP A 93 21.05 20.37 -12.20
C ASP A 93 20.71 21.76 -11.65
N VAL A 94 19.55 22.32 -12.00
CA VAL A 94 19.09 23.61 -11.47
C VAL A 94 18.89 23.55 -9.96
N ILE A 95 18.27 22.48 -9.45
CA ILE A 95 18.04 22.29 -8.02
C ILE A 95 19.37 22.17 -7.26
N ASP A 96 20.35 21.44 -7.79
CA ASP A 96 21.66 21.24 -7.16
C ASP A 96 22.47 22.54 -7.14
N ASN A 97 22.44 23.31 -8.23
CA ASN A 97 23.06 24.65 -8.28
C ASN A 97 22.36 25.61 -7.32
N ALA A 98 21.02 25.62 -7.30
CA ALA A 98 20.25 26.45 -6.37
C ALA A 98 20.53 26.07 -4.91
N HIS A 99 20.59 24.77 -4.58
CA HIS A 99 20.93 24.30 -3.25
C HIS A 99 22.33 24.74 -2.81
N SER A 100 23.31 24.65 -3.73
CA SER A 100 24.68 25.10 -3.48
C SER A 100 24.78 26.61 -3.24
N LEU A 101 23.96 27.41 -3.94
CA LEU A 101 23.90 28.86 -3.76
C LEU A 101 23.07 29.28 -2.54
N LEU A 102 21.97 28.61 -2.24
CA LEU A 102 21.04 28.97 -1.17
C LEU A 102 21.46 28.45 0.21
N THR A 103 22.77 28.30 0.44
CA THR A 103 23.29 27.98 1.77
C THR A 103 23.08 29.17 2.71
N ALA A 104 22.80 28.90 3.98
CA ALA A 104 22.60 29.95 4.99
C ALA A 104 23.78 30.92 5.04
N ASN A 105 25.01 30.42 4.90
CA ASN A 105 26.21 31.24 4.88
C ASN A 105 26.25 32.18 3.67
N PHE A 106 26.07 31.65 2.45
CA PHE A 106 26.09 32.47 1.23
C PHE A 106 24.97 33.53 1.22
N VAL A 107 23.77 33.16 1.66
CA VAL A 107 22.63 34.10 1.74
C VAL A 107 22.92 35.22 2.75
N ASN A 108 23.46 34.88 3.93
CA ASN A 108 23.81 35.88 4.94
C ASN A 108 24.92 36.82 4.45
N GLU A 109 26.01 36.27 3.92
CA GLU A 109 27.14 37.05 3.38
C GLU A 109 26.70 37.95 2.22
N THR A 110 25.88 37.44 1.30
CA THR A 110 25.35 38.22 0.18
C THR A 110 24.43 39.34 0.68
N SER A 111 23.56 39.05 1.65
CA SER A 111 22.69 40.07 2.25
C SER A 111 23.50 41.17 2.96
N THR A 112 24.57 40.80 3.69
CA THR A 112 25.49 41.76 4.30
C THR A 112 26.20 42.59 3.25
N LEU A 113 26.77 41.96 2.21
CA LEU A 113 27.46 42.67 1.14
C LEU A 113 26.56 43.69 0.43
N ILE A 114 25.30 43.31 0.13
CA ILE A 114 24.32 44.23 -0.47
C ILE A 114 23.98 45.38 0.50
N GLY A 115 23.82 45.07 1.79
CA GLY A 115 23.59 46.06 2.84
C GLY A 115 24.74 47.08 2.96
N ASP A 116 25.97 46.60 2.93
CA ASP A 116 27.18 47.41 3.10
C ASP A 116 27.57 48.19 1.83
N ALA A 117 27.24 47.67 0.65
CA ALA A 117 27.53 48.33 -0.62
C ALA A 117 26.73 49.64 -0.79
N THR A 118 25.51 49.70 -0.28
CA THR A 118 24.63 50.87 -0.46
C THR A 118 25.22 52.15 0.19
N PRO A 119 25.64 52.15 1.47
CA PRO A 119 26.33 53.29 2.07
C PRO A 119 27.64 53.65 1.37
N LEU A 120 28.39 52.66 0.89
CA LEU A 120 29.67 52.88 0.21
C LEU A 120 29.47 53.66 -1.09
N VAL A 121 28.47 53.30 -1.90
CA VAL A 121 28.12 54.03 -3.13
C VAL A 121 27.77 55.49 -2.81
N SER A 122 26.93 55.74 -1.80
CA SER A 122 26.58 57.11 -1.40
C SER A 122 27.78 57.91 -0.86
N ALA A 123 28.72 57.26 -0.17
CA ALA A 123 29.94 57.91 0.31
C ALA A 123 30.85 58.32 -0.85
N VAL A 124 30.98 57.47 -1.87
CA VAL A 124 31.74 57.77 -3.10
C VAL A 124 31.09 58.93 -3.86
N GLU A 125 29.77 58.94 -4.03
CA GLU A 125 29.05 60.05 -4.68
C GLU A 125 29.31 61.39 -3.97
N LYS A 126 29.22 61.42 -2.63
CA LYS A 126 29.50 62.62 -1.84
C LYS A 126 30.95 63.08 -1.96
N LEU A 127 31.90 62.14 -1.92
CA LEU A 127 33.32 62.45 -2.06
C LEU A 127 33.61 63.06 -3.43
N LEU A 128 33.09 62.46 -4.50
CA LEU A 128 33.24 62.95 -5.86
C LEU A 128 32.57 64.32 -6.04
N GLY A 129 31.36 64.50 -5.51
CA GLY A 129 30.66 65.79 -5.52
C GLY A 129 31.44 66.89 -4.80
N GLY A 130 32.03 66.57 -3.64
CA GLY A 130 32.89 67.50 -2.90
C GLY A 130 34.18 67.85 -3.64
N LEU A 131 34.82 66.87 -4.30
CA LEU A 131 36.00 67.12 -5.12
C LEU A 131 35.65 68.07 -6.28
N LEU A 132 34.59 67.77 -7.02
CA LEU A 132 34.17 68.58 -8.17
C LEU A 132 33.85 70.02 -7.75
N ALA A 133 33.11 70.20 -6.64
CA ALA A 133 32.82 71.54 -6.11
C ALA A 133 34.06 72.31 -5.68
N SER A 134 35.16 71.64 -5.32
CA SER A 134 36.43 72.29 -4.98
C SER A 134 37.25 72.71 -6.21
N LEU A 135 36.92 72.21 -7.41
CA LEU A 135 37.61 72.53 -8.66
C LEU A 135 36.91 73.62 -9.50
N THR A 136 35.67 73.98 -9.15
CA THR A 136 34.86 75.01 -9.84
C THR A 136 34.77 76.28 -9.01
#